data_AF-A0A0J7MNX1-F1
#
_entry.id   AF-A0A0J7MNX1-F1
#
_cell.length_a   1.000
_cell.length_b   1.000
_cell.length_c   1.000
_cell.angle_alpha   90.00
_cell.angle_beta   90.00
_cell.angle_gamma   90.00
#
_symmetry.space_group_name_H-M   'P 1'
#
loop_
_entity.id
_entity.type
_entity.pdbx_description
1 polymer ?
#
loop_
_entity_poly.entity_id
_entity_poly.type
_entity_poly.pdbx_seq_one_letter_code
_entity_poly.pdbx_strand_id
1 'polypeptide(L)'
;MLKNASSQDKKEFLQEAKLMSVLRHQNVLRLLGICLDADSPLLILELMEAGDLLTYLRESQTLQPSDSHALRLQDLLAMCEDVAAT
;
A
#
# COMPACT_ATOMS: atom_id res chain seq x y z
N MET A 1 7.31 2.68 -12.03
CA MET A 1 7.75 3.74 -12.96
C MET A 1 7.72 3.19 -14.38
N LEU A 2 6.81 3.66 -15.22
CA LEU A 2 6.64 3.15 -16.58
C LEU A 2 7.53 3.93 -17.58
N LYS A 3 8.82 3.57 -17.67
CA LYS A 3 9.70 4.09 -18.72
C LYS A 3 9.38 3.36 -20.03
N ASN A 4 8.98 4.11 -21.07
CA ASN A 4 8.53 3.61 -22.38
C ASN A 4 7.16 2.89 -22.39
N ALA A 5 6.20 3.34 -21.58
CA ALA A 5 4.84 2.80 -21.58
C ALA A 5 4.12 3.05 -22.92
N SER A 6 3.42 2.03 -23.41
CA SER A 6 2.50 2.14 -24.53
C SER A 6 1.32 3.07 -24.20
N SER A 7 0.60 3.54 -25.22
CA SER A 7 -0.64 4.29 -25.03
C SER A 7 -1.67 3.52 -24.20
N GLN A 8 -1.66 2.19 -24.30
CA GLN A 8 -2.54 1.30 -23.55
C GLN A 8 -2.14 1.23 -22.07
N ASP A 9 -0.85 1.11 -21.76
CA ASP A 9 -0.34 1.06 -20.38
C ASP A 9 -0.67 2.36 -19.64
N LYS A 10 -0.58 3.51 -20.33
CA LYS A 10 -0.98 4.81 -19.78
C LYS A 10 -2.48 4.87 -19.48
N LYS A 11 -3.31 4.26 -20.34
CA LYS A 11 -4.76 4.20 -20.15
C LYS A 11 -5.13 3.31 -18.97
N GLU A 12 -4.50 2.16 -18.83
CA GLU A 12 -4.70 1.23 -17.70
C GLU A 12 -4.27 1.89 -16.38
N PHE A 13 -3.10 2.54 -16.36
CA PHE A 13 -2.64 3.31 -15.21
C PHE A 13 -3.67 4.37 -14.77
N LEU A 14 -4.22 5.14 -15.70
CA LEU A 14 -5.23 6.15 -15.39
C LEU A 14 -6.56 5.54 -14.94
N GLN A 15 -6.93 4.37 -15.45
CA GLN A 15 -8.12 3.64 -15.00
C GLN A 15 -7.96 3.17 -13.56
N GLU A 16 -6.83 2.56 -13.21
CA GLU A 16 -6.51 2.15 -11.84
C GLU A 16 -6.48 3.36 -10.91
N ALA A 17 -5.82 4.45 -11.31
CA ALA A 17 -5.76 5.66 -10.50
C ALA A 17 -7.14 6.28 -10.28
N LYS A 18 -8.03 6.22 -11.28
CA LYS A 18 -9.43 6.65 -11.14
C LYS A 18 -10.20 5.79 -10.15
N LEU A 19 -10.02 4.47 -10.17
CA LEU A 19 -10.63 3.57 -9.19
C LEU A 19 -10.11 3.87 -7.77
N MET A 20 -8.79 4.06 -7.62
CA MET A 20 -8.20 4.44 -6.33
C MET A 20 -8.70 5.80 -5.83
N SER A 21 -9.01 6.74 -6.71
CA SER A 21 -9.49 8.08 -6.32
C SER A 21 -10.84 8.08 -5.60
N VAL A 22 -11.68 7.07 -5.86
CA VAL A 22 -13.01 6.93 -5.24
C VAL A 22 -13.01 5.98 -4.04
N LEU A 23 -11.97 5.13 -3.92
CA LEU A 23 -11.79 4.27 -2.75
C LEU A 23 -11.35 5.10 -1.56
N ARG A 24 -12.24 5.24 -0.57
CA ARG A 24 -11.97 5.90 0.70
C ARG A 24 -12.44 5.01 1.83
N HIS A 25 -11.50 4.28 2.41
CA HIS A 25 -11.71 3.44 3.57
C HIS A 25 -10.50 3.55 4.50
N GLN A 26 -10.70 3.37 5.81
CA GLN A 26 -9.63 3.51 6.80
C GLN A 26 -8.47 2.52 6.55
N ASN A 27 -8.78 1.34 6.03
CA ASN A 27 -7.82 0.24 5.83
C ASN A 27 -7.34 0.11 4.37
N VAL A 28 -7.68 1.08 3.50
CA VAL A 28 -7.24 1.11 2.10
C VAL A 28 -6.31 2.29 1.89
N LEU A 29 -5.12 2.03 1.35
CA LEU A 29 -4.12 3.06 1.08
C LEU A 29 -4.69 4.15 0.17
N ARG A 30 -4.72 5.38 0.65
CA ARG A 30 -5.37 6.48 -0.07
C ARG A 30 -4.47 7.05 -1.16
N LEU A 31 -5.10 7.31 -2.32
CA LEU A 31 -4.52 8.16 -3.35
C LEU A 31 -4.68 9.64 -2.97
N LEU A 32 -3.56 10.33 -2.80
CA LEU A 32 -3.52 11.77 -2.52
C LEU A 32 -3.58 12.61 -3.80
N GLY A 33 -3.02 12.09 -4.90
CA GLY A 33 -3.01 12.78 -6.19
C GLY A 33 -2.29 12.01 -7.28
N ILE A 34 -2.31 12.58 -8.48
CA ILE A 34 -1.64 12.03 -9.67
C ILE A 34 -0.84 13.16 -10.31
N CYS A 35 0.41 12.89 -10.69
CA CYS A 35 1.18 13.80 -11.53
C CYS A 35 1.20 13.27 -12.96
N LEU A 36 0.74 14.09 -13.91
CA LEU A 36 0.69 13.76 -15.34
C LEU A 36 1.74 14.50 -16.17
N ASP A 37 2.43 15.49 -15.58
CA ASP A 37 3.35 16.39 -16.28
C ASP A 37 4.77 15.81 -16.46
N ALA A 38 5.07 14.68 -15.83
CA ALA A 38 6.33 13.98 -16.03
C ALA A 38 6.24 13.06 -17.26
N ASP A 39 7.38 12.82 -17.93
CA ASP A 39 7.52 11.82 -19.02
C ASP A 39 6.98 10.42 -18.64
N SER A 40 6.72 10.19 -17.36
CA SER A 40 5.98 9.04 -16.83
C SER A 40 4.98 9.48 -15.77
N PRO A 41 3.70 9.05 -15.85
CA PRO A 41 2.70 9.41 -14.85
C PRO A 41 3.03 8.81 -13.47
N LEU A 42 2.71 9.54 -12.41
CA LEU A 42 3.04 9.19 -11.02
C LEU A 42 1.80 9.17 -10.12
N LEU A 43 1.76 8.24 -9.17
CA LEU A 43 0.81 8.24 -8.06
C LEU A 43 1.44 8.89 -6.83
N ILE A 44 0.69 9.75 -6.18
CA ILE A 44 1.04 10.32 -4.88
C ILE A 44 0.15 9.61 -3.86
N LEU A 45 0.75 8.77 -3.03
CA LEU A 45 0.07 7.95 -2.01
C LEU A 45 0.44 8.43 -0.61
N GLU A 46 -0.31 7.98 0.38
CA GLU A 46 0.10 8.13 1.78
C GLU A 46 1.38 7.33 2.06
N LEU A 47 2.21 7.83 2.97
CA LEU A 47 3.41 7.11 3.38
C LEU A 47 3.08 6.10 4.47
N MET A 48 3.34 4.82 4.19
CA MET A 48 3.31 3.74 5.17
C MET A 48 4.72 3.55 5.73
N GLU A 49 5.04 4.19 6.85
CA GLU A 49 6.38 4.19 7.46
C GLU A 49 6.92 2.77 7.74
N ALA A 50 6.03 1.84 8.08
CA ALA A 50 6.39 0.45 8.36
C ALA A 50 6.53 -0.43 7.09
N GLY A 51 6.37 0.15 5.90
CA GLY A 51 6.46 -0.58 4.64
C GLY A 51 5.28 -1.52 4.39
N ASP A 52 5.54 -2.62 3.67
CA ASP A 52 4.53 -3.63 3.36
C ASP A 52 4.40 -4.69 4.47
N LEU A 53 3.19 -5.24 4.60
CA LEU A 53 2.87 -6.19 5.66
C LEU A 53 3.71 -7.47 5.58
N LEU A 54 4.07 -7.95 4.38
CA LEU A 54 4.84 -9.18 4.25
C LEU A 54 6.26 -9.00 4.78
N THR A 55 6.93 -7.92 4.42
CA THR A 55 8.25 -7.56 4.94
C THR A 55 8.20 -7.37 6.44
N TYR A 56 7.22 -6.61 6.93
CA TYR A 56 7.01 -6.38 8.36
C TYR A 56 6.84 -7.69 9.16
N LEU A 57 5.99 -8.61 8.68
CA LEU A 57 5.76 -9.91 9.31
C LEU A 57 6.98 -10.84 9.28
N ARG A 58 7.86 -10.71 8.28
CA ARG A 58 9.11 -11.48 8.20
C ARG A 58 10.14 -10.95 9.18
N GLU A 59 10.28 -9.64 9.28
CA GLU A 59 11.19 -9.00 10.22
C GLU A 59 10.76 -9.28 11.66
N SER A 60 9.46 -9.25 11.95
CA SER A 60 8.95 -9.55 13.30
C SER A 60 9.23 -10.98 13.76
N GLN A 61 9.40 -11.94 12.84
CA GLN A 61 9.73 -13.34 13.19
C GLN A 61 11.16 -13.50 13.73
N THR A 62 12.03 -12.52 13.49
CA THR A 62 13.40 -12.53 14.00
C THR A 62 13.49 -12.02 15.44
N LEU A 63 12.41 -11.41 15.95
CA LEU A 63 12.33 -10.86 17.30
C LEU A 63 12.10 -11.95 18.33
N GLN A 64 12.71 -11.77 19.50
CA GLN A 64 12.43 -12.60 20.67
C GLN A 64 11.09 -12.20 21.29
N PRO A 65 10.35 -13.12 21.93
CA PRO A 65 9.09 -12.80 22.59
C PRO A 65 9.20 -11.73 23.69
N SER A 66 10.41 -11.49 24.22
CA SER A 66 10.70 -10.43 25.19
C SER A 66 10.84 -9.05 24.56
N ASP A 67 11.02 -8.96 23.24
CA ASP A 67 11.21 -7.70 22.56
C ASP A 67 9.89 -6.92 22.55
N SER A 68 9.98 -5.62 22.82
CA SER A 68 8.80 -4.77 22.99
C SER A 68 7.93 -4.67 21.73
N HIS A 69 8.48 -4.98 20.56
CA HIS A 69 7.80 -4.95 19.26
C HIS A 69 7.47 -6.35 18.72
N ALA A 70 7.65 -7.41 19.53
CA ALA A 70 7.30 -8.76 19.12
C ALA A 70 5.78 -8.88 18.95
N LEU A 71 5.37 -9.35 17.77
CA LEU A 71 3.95 -9.53 17.46
C LEU A 71 3.36 -10.70 18.22
N ARG A 72 2.16 -10.49 18.77
CA ARG A 72 1.35 -11.52 19.43
C ARG A 72 0.22 -11.93 18.50
N LEU A 73 -0.42 -13.05 18.83
CA LEU A 73 -1.57 -13.56 18.07
C LEU A 73 -2.69 -12.52 17.93
N GLN A 74 -2.92 -11.71 18.96
CA GLN A 74 -3.92 -10.63 18.95
C GLN A 74 -3.61 -9.58 17.88
N ASP A 75 -2.33 -9.23 17.73
CA ASP A 75 -1.89 -8.24 16.76
C ASP A 75 -2.07 -8.79 15.32
N LEU A 76 -1.80 -10.09 15.11
CA LEU A 76 -2.04 -10.76 13.82
C LEU A 76 -3.54 -10.85 13.48
N LEU A 77 -4.40 -11.15 14.47
CA LEU A 77 -5.84 -11.19 14.27
C LEU A 77 -6.38 -9.80 13.91
N ALA A 78 -5.92 -8.74 14.58
CA ALA A 78 -6.31 -7.38 14.25
C ALA A 78 -5.91 -7.00 12.80
N MET A 79 -4.70 -7.38 12.37
CA MET A 79 -4.28 -7.18 10.97
C MET A 79 -5.20 -7.91 9.98
N CYS A 80 -5.65 -9.13 10.31
CA CYS A 80 -6.61 -9.87 9.49
C CYS A 80 -7.99 -9.20 9.45
N GLU A 81 -8.48 -8.72 10.59
CA GLU A 81 -9.74 -7.97 10.68
C GLU A 81 -9.69 -6.70 9.83
N ASP A 82 -8.57 -5.96 9.89
CA ASP A 82 -8.39 -4.73 9.13
C ASP A 82 -8.42 -4.98 7.61
N VAL A 83 -7.74 -6.03 7.15
CA VAL A 83 -7.74 -6.44 5.74
C VAL A 83 -9.11 -6.94 5.30
N ALA A 84 -9.84 -7.67 6.16
CA ALA A 84 -11.18 -8.16 5.82
C ALA A 84 -12.23 -7.04 5.76
N ALA A 85 -12.00 -5.93 6.47
CA ALA A 85 -12.90 -4.78 6.52
C ALA A 85 -12.74 -3.80 5.34
N THR A 86 -11.82 -4.02 4.39
CA THR A 86 -11.60 -3.14 3.21
C THR A 86 -12.72 -3.16 2.19
#